data_AF-V5TZ29-F1
#
_entry.id   AF-V5TZ29-F1
#
_cell.length_a   1.000
_cell.length_b   1.000
_cell.length_c   1.000
_cell.angle_alpha   90.00
_cell.angle_beta   90.00
_cell.angle_gamma   90.00
#
_symmetry.space_group_name_H-M   'P 1'
#
loop_
_entity.id
_entity.type
_entity.pdbx_description
1 polymer ?
#
loop_
_entity_poly.entity_id
_entity_poly.type
_entity_poly.pdbx_seq_one_letter_code
_entity_poly.pdbx_strand_id
1 'polypeptide(L)'
;MVQVAIPARQSVTSVKSLRINTMKTRLLAVIFGAGMMLGAPTSYAVTSSGTIGATLTLTNGCLINGSPSQNGINFGTLNFGTSPATFSTLTTQLTGAGGGNTFSIQCTTPEYTVQITGSTNQAPGTVVGTPGTPGRYLVNTTNTAQGVAYSLYSDSAFQNVIANNASIPAASTTGGVSNYTIYGRIQGGGNSVTVVPGTYTDTINVSVTY
;
A
#
# COMPACT_ATOMS: atom_id res chain seq x y z
N MET A 1 30.54 -7.71 -13.12
CA MET A 1 30.54 -9.06 -12.52
C MET A 1 30.82 -8.88 -11.04
N VAL A 2 29.79 -8.95 -10.19
CA VAL A 2 29.91 -8.66 -8.75
C VAL A 2 29.99 -9.98 -7.99
N GLN A 3 31.06 -10.12 -7.23
CA GLN A 3 31.47 -11.32 -6.49
C GLN A 3 30.68 -11.43 -5.19
N VAL A 4 29.86 -12.48 -5.05
CA VAL A 4 29.07 -12.75 -3.85
C VAL A 4 29.94 -13.54 -2.86
N ALA A 5 30.18 -12.95 -1.69
CA ALA A 5 30.88 -13.57 -0.58
C ALA A 5 29.96 -14.56 0.16
N ILE A 6 30.43 -15.78 0.37
CA ILE A 6 29.77 -16.86 1.13
C ILE A 6 30.35 -16.84 2.56
N PRO A 7 29.53 -16.79 3.64
CA PRO A 7 30.05 -16.89 4.99
C PRO A 7 30.22 -18.35 5.44
N ALA A 8 31.23 -18.54 6.30
CA ALA A 8 31.78 -19.79 6.79
C ALA A 8 30.81 -20.63 7.64
N ARG A 9 30.91 -21.95 7.46
CA ARG A 9 30.21 -22.99 8.22
C ARG A 9 30.84 -23.14 9.60
N GLN A 10 30.10 -22.79 10.66
CA GLN A 10 30.55 -23.04 12.04
C GLN A 10 30.34 -24.50 12.43
N SER A 11 31.38 -25.09 13.00
CA SER A 11 31.42 -26.42 13.60
C SER A 11 30.82 -26.35 15.01
N VAL A 12 29.81 -27.16 15.31
CA VAL A 12 29.30 -27.34 16.67
C VAL A 12 29.60 -28.76 17.12
N THR A 13 30.50 -28.83 18.11
CA THR A 13 30.93 -30.03 18.83
C THR A 13 30.01 -30.27 20.05
N SER A 14 29.90 -31.54 20.47
CA SER A 14 29.27 -32.05 21.72
C SER A 14 27.75 -32.33 21.63
N VAL A 15 27.18 -33.44 22.10
CA VAL A 15 27.26 -33.99 23.48
C VAL A 15 27.10 -35.52 23.56
N LYS A 16 28.12 -36.13 24.16
CA LYS A 16 28.17 -37.29 25.08
C LYS A 16 26.84 -37.94 25.54
N SER A 17 26.65 -39.23 25.26
CA SER A 17 25.95 -40.18 26.16
C SER A 17 26.32 -41.64 25.83
N LEU A 18 27.29 -42.20 26.57
CA LEU A 18 27.57 -43.63 26.60
C LEU A 18 26.81 -44.24 27.78
N ARG A 19 25.93 -45.22 27.53
CA ARG A 19 25.50 -46.18 28.55
C ARG A 19 26.22 -47.51 28.28
N ILE A 20 27.22 -47.79 29.11
CA ILE A 20 27.96 -49.06 29.16
C ILE A 20 27.13 -50.03 29.99
N ASN A 21 26.76 -51.18 29.42
CA ASN A 21 26.24 -52.31 30.19
C ASN A 21 27.20 -53.49 30.01
N THR A 22 28.00 -53.74 31.05
CA THR A 22 28.99 -54.83 31.12
C THR A 22 28.28 -56.12 31.48
N MET A 23 28.50 -57.20 30.71
CA MET A 23 28.30 -58.56 31.23
C MET A 23 29.49 -59.46 30.90
N LYS A 24 29.89 -60.22 31.93
CA LYS A 24 31.13 -60.98 32.10
C LYS A 24 31.16 -62.24 31.23
N THR A 25 32.30 -62.50 30.59
CA THR A 25 32.67 -63.86 30.17
C THR A 25 34.14 -64.11 30.51
N ARG A 26 34.40 -65.21 31.23
CA ARG A 26 35.69 -65.55 31.85
C ARG A 26 36.40 -66.68 31.09
N LEU A 27 37.74 -66.62 31.18
CA LEU A 27 38.78 -67.66 31.05
C LEU A 27 39.32 -68.08 29.65
N LEU A 28 40.55 -67.57 29.38
CA LEU A 28 41.84 -68.27 29.18
C LEU A 28 41.94 -69.53 28.29
N ALA A 29 42.68 -69.44 27.17
CA ALA A 29 44.04 -70.01 26.94
C ALA A 29 44.34 -70.42 25.46
N VAL A 30 45.36 -69.75 24.89
CA VAL A 30 46.47 -70.19 24.00
C VAL A 30 46.25 -71.33 22.98
N ILE A 31 46.57 -71.09 21.68
CA ILE A 31 47.62 -71.76 20.86
C ILE A 31 47.68 -71.14 19.45
N PHE A 32 48.92 -70.97 18.98
CA PHE A 32 49.41 -70.55 17.67
C PHE A 32 48.66 -71.16 16.47
N GLY A 33 48.27 -70.33 15.50
CA GLY A 33 47.72 -70.76 14.22
C GLY A 33 47.55 -69.59 13.26
N ALA A 34 48.13 -69.73 12.07
CA ALA A 34 48.24 -68.72 11.03
C ALA A 34 46.90 -68.09 10.58
N GLY A 35 46.98 -66.84 10.14
CA GLY A 35 45.96 -66.21 9.29
C GLY A 35 44.85 -65.46 10.03
N MET A 36 45.16 -64.31 10.61
CA MET A 36 44.13 -63.33 10.98
C MET A 36 44.47 -61.99 10.36
N MET A 37 43.92 -61.77 9.16
CA MET A 37 43.76 -60.43 8.59
C MET A 37 43.07 -59.55 9.62
N LEU A 38 43.82 -58.65 10.25
CA LEU A 38 43.31 -57.57 11.08
C LEU A 38 42.55 -56.59 10.17
N GLY A 39 41.33 -56.97 9.78
CA GLY A 39 40.37 -56.04 9.23
C GLY A 39 40.01 -55.04 10.32
N ALA A 40 40.59 -53.84 10.27
CA ALA A 40 40.13 -52.74 11.10
C ALA A 40 38.61 -52.60 10.88
N PRO A 41 37.77 -52.47 11.94
CA PRO A 41 36.36 -52.22 11.74
C PRO A 41 36.24 -50.87 11.03
N THR A 42 35.90 -50.91 9.74
CA THR A 42 35.53 -49.73 8.99
C THR A 42 34.25 -49.20 9.61
N SER A 43 34.36 -48.18 10.45
CA SER A 43 33.20 -47.46 10.96
C SER A 43 32.56 -46.74 9.77
N TYR A 44 31.46 -47.30 9.26
CA TYR A 44 30.65 -46.64 8.26
C TYR A 44 29.89 -45.50 8.95
N ALA A 45 30.15 -44.27 8.56
CA ALA A 45 29.34 -43.14 9.00
C ALA A 45 27.92 -43.29 8.42
N VAL A 46 26.93 -43.51 9.27
CA VAL A 46 25.52 -43.52 8.86
C VAL A 46 25.04 -42.07 8.79
N THR A 47 24.84 -41.56 7.58
CA THR A 47 24.26 -40.25 7.35
C THR A 47 22.74 -40.38 7.25
N SER A 48 22.02 -39.72 8.17
CA SER A 48 20.57 -39.56 8.04
C SER A 48 20.30 -38.20 7.40
N SER A 49 19.69 -38.21 6.22
CA SER A 49 19.22 -37.02 5.53
C SER A 49 17.69 -36.97 5.52
N GLY A 50 17.15 -35.76 5.47
CA GLY A 50 15.72 -35.51 5.38
C GLY A 50 15.48 -34.17 4.70
N THR A 51 14.22 -33.89 4.37
CA THR A 51 13.80 -32.64 3.73
C THR A 51 12.81 -31.89 4.61
N ILE A 52 12.82 -30.57 4.52
CA ILE A 52 11.87 -29.68 5.19
C ILE A 52 11.04 -28.98 4.11
N GLY A 53 9.72 -28.97 4.27
CA GLY A 53 8.82 -28.20 3.41
C GLY A 53 8.77 -26.73 3.85
N ALA A 54 8.82 -25.80 2.90
CA ALA A 54 8.58 -24.38 3.13
C ALA A 54 7.37 -23.93 2.29
N THR A 55 6.48 -23.14 2.88
CA THR A 55 5.27 -22.64 2.21
C THR A 55 5.12 -21.14 2.44
N LEU A 56 4.73 -20.43 1.39
CA LEU A 56 4.41 -19.00 1.39
C LEU A 56 3.09 -18.80 0.63
N THR A 57 2.16 -18.05 1.23
CA THR A 57 0.91 -17.62 0.57
C THR A 57 0.93 -16.11 0.41
N LEU A 58 0.82 -15.66 -0.84
CA LEU A 58 0.72 -14.24 -1.18
C LEU A 58 -0.69 -13.94 -1.67
N THR A 59 -1.17 -12.74 -1.36
CA THR A 59 -2.47 -12.24 -1.81
C THR A 59 -2.26 -11.01 -2.69
N ASN A 60 -3.32 -10.58 -3.39
CA ASN A 60 -3.26 -9.37 -4.20
C ASN A 60 -3.02 -8.15 -3.30
N GLY A 61 -2.22 -7.22 -3.80
CA GLY A 61 -1.97 -5.91 -3.20
C GLY A 61 -1.79 -4.83 -4.26
N CYS A 62 -1.91 -3.58 -3.82
CA CYS A 62 -1.59 -2.41 -4.62
C CYS A 62 -0.63 -1.51 -3.86
N LEU A 63 0.26 -0.86 -4.59
CA LEU A 63 1.05 0.25 -4.12
C LEU A 63 0.32 1.53 -4.50
N ILE A 64 0.02 2.36 -3.52
CA ILE A 64 -0.60 3.68 -3.73
C ILE A 64 0.44 4.72 -3.35
N ASN A 65 0.84 5.56 -4.32
CA ASN A 65 1.98 6.46 -4.19
C ASN A 65 3.26 5.73 -3.73
N GLY A 66 3.45 4.48 -4.18
CA GLY A 66 4.59 3.63 -3.81
C GLY A 66 4.50 2.99 -2.42
N SER A 67 3.43 3.23 -1.66
CA SER A 67 3.22 2.65 -0.33
C SER A 67 2.32 1.42 -0.37
N PRO A 68 2.63 0.34 0.37
CA PRO A 68 1.74 -0.83 0.52
C PRO A 68 0.66 -0.64 1.60
N SER A 69 0.55 0.56 2.21
CA SER A 69 -0.51 0.83 3.18
C SER A 69 -1.87 0.85 2.48
N GLN A 70 -2.85 0.17 3.06
CA GLN A 70 -4.21 0.08 2.51
C GLN A 70 -5.21 1.03 3.18
N ASN A 71 -4.82 1.69 4.27
CA ASN A 71 -5.69 2.58 5.06
C ASN A 71 -5.00 3.91 5.35
N GLY A 72 -5.82 4.97 5.51
CA GLY A 72 -5.34 6.32 5.86
C GLY A 72 -4.39 6.91 4.81
N ILE A 73 -4.53 6.49 3.55
CA ILE A 73 -3.62 6.88 2.47
C ILE A 73 -3.93 8.31 2.07
N ASN A 74 -2.87 9.12 1.99
CA ASN A 74 -2.96 10.44 1.39
C ASN A 74 -2.84 10.32 -0.14
N PHE A 75 -3.95 10.50 -0.86
CA PHE A 75 -3.96 10.57 -2.31
C PHE A 75 -3.48 11.93 -2.84
N GLY A 76 -3.49 12.96 -2.01
CA GLY A 76 -3.12 14.31 -2.37
C GLY A 76 -4.09 15.35 -1.83
N THR A 77 -3.96 16.57 -2.31
CA THR A 77 -4.74 17.73 -1.86
C THR A 77 -5.34 18.46 -3.05
N LEU A 78 -6.59 18.91 -2.92
CA LEU A 78 -7.20 19.89 -3.81
C LEU A 78 -7.23 21.24 -3.08
N ASN A 79 -6.44 22.20 -3.54
CA ASN A 79 -6.35 23.52 -2.92
C ASN A 79 -6.82 24.60 -3.89
N PHE A 80 -7.95 25.24 -3.59
CA PHE A 80 -8.48 26.36 -4.37
C PHE A 80 -7.72 27.67 -4.17
N GLY A 81 -6.74 27.70 -3.27
CA GLY A 81 -5.90 28.85 -2.98
C GLY A 81 -6.60 29.91 -2.13
N THR A 82 -5.97 31.08 -2.06
CA THR A 82 -6.54 32.26 -1.40
C THR A 82 -7.25 33.10 -2.46
N SER A 83 -8.49 33.48 -2.20
CA SER A 83 -9.28 34.35 -3.07
C SER A 83 -10.18 35.27 -2.24
N PRO A 84 -10.56 36.45 -2.75
CA PRO A 84 -11.59 37.27 -2.12
C PRO A 84 -12.90 36.49 -1.99
N ALA A 85 -13.65 36.75 -0.92
CA ALA A 85 -14.96 36.14 -0.67
C ALA A 85 -15.99 36.42 -1.79
N THR A 86 -15.73 37.41 -2.64
CA THR A 86 -16.53 37.80 -3.80
C THR A 86 -16.12 37.08 -5.08
N PHE A 87 -15.68 35.82 -5.02
CA PHE A 87 -15.29 35.07 -6.22
C PHE A 87 -16.51 34.74 -7.09
N SER A 88 -16.27 34.46 -8.37
CA SER A 88 -17.31 33.98 -9.31
C SER A 88 -17.10 32.51 -9.67
N THR A 89 -15.87 32.15 -10.07
CA THR A 89 -15.42 30.80 -10.39
C THR A 89 -14.01 30.61 -9.88
N LEU A 90 -13.73 29.47 -9.27
CA LEU A 90 -12.40 29.04 -8.88
C LEU A 90 -12.16 27.63 -9.40
N THR A 91 -10.91 27.34 -9.77
CA THR A 91 -10.50 26.04 -10.28
C THR A 91 -9.23 25.59 -9.58
N THR A 92 -9.06 24.29 -9.42
CA THR A 92 -7.85 23.69 -8.90
C THR A 92 -7.60 22.34 -9.57
N GLN A 93 -6.37 21.86 -9.47
CA GLN A 93 -5.98 20.52 -9.83
C GLN A 93 -5.41 19.83 -8.60
N LEU A 94 -5.62 18.52 -8.51
CA LEU A 94 -5.01 17.70 -7.49
C LEU A 94 -3.49 17.94 -7.48
N THR A 95 -2.94 18.12 -6.29
CA THR A 95 -1.51 17.96 -6.03
C THR A 95 -1.30 16.60 -5.36
N GLY A 96 -0.55 15.71 -6.00
CA GLY A 96 -0.26 14.38 -5.47
C GLY A 96 0.52 14.43 -4.16
N ALA A 97 0.37 13.43 -3.30
CA ALA A 97 1.09 13.38 -2.01
C ALA A 97 2.62 13.31 -2.19
N GLY A 98 3.11 12.73 -3.29
CA GLY A 98 4.52 12.73 -3.69
C GLY A 98 4.97 13.97 -4.48
N GLY A 99 4.11 14.99 -4.61
CA GLY A 99 4.30 16.12 -5.53
C GLY A 99 3.66 15.88 -6.90
N GLY A 100 3.78 16.87 -7.80
CA GLY A 100 3.14 16.84 -9.12
C GLY A 100 1.61 16.90 -9.05
N ASN A 101 0.94 16.53 -10.14
CA ASN A 101 -0.52 16.69 -10.29
C ASN A 101 -1.31 15.38 -10.31
N THR A 102 -0.69 14.28 -9.89
CA THR A 102 -1.27 12.93 -9.97
C THR A 102 -0.96 12.12 -8.73
N PHE A 103 -1.81 11.16 -8.40
CA PHE A 103 -1.44 10.02 -7.57
C PHE A 103 -1.25 8.77 -8.42
N SER A 104 -0.38 7.87 -7.97
CA SER A 104 -0.05 6.65 -8.70
C SER A 104 -0.61 5.41 -8.01
N ILE A 105 -1.04 4.45 -8.82
CA ILE A 105 -1.50 3.15 -8.37
C ILE A 105 -0.80 2.07 -9.20
N GLN A 106 -0.26 1.09 -8.51
CA GLN A 106 0.36 -0.09 -9.12
C GLN A 106 -0.14 -1.34 -8.39
N CYS A 107 -1.00 -2.10 -9.06
CA CYS A 107 -1.57 -3.31 -8.50
C CYS A 107 -0.86 -4.57 -9.02
N THR A 108 -0.91 -5.63 -8.22
CA THR A 108 -0.48 -6.98 -8.63
C THR A 108 -1.42 -7.60 -9.66
N THR A 109 -2.68 -7.12 -9.73
CA THR A 109 -3.66 -7.46 -10.75
C THR A 109 -3.75 -6.37 -11.82
N PRO A 110 -4.05 -6.72 -13.08
CA PRO A 110 -4.28 -5.74 -14.14
C PRO A 110 -5.64 -5.05 -14.02
N GLU A 111 -6.62 -5.73 -13.40
CA GLU A 111 -7.99 -5.26 -13.23
C GLU A 111 -8.14 -4.67 -11.82
N TYR A 112 -8.44 -3.38 -11.74
CA TYR A 112 -8.82 -2.69 -10.51
C TYR A 112 -9.60 -1.42 -10.84
N THR A 113 -10.37 -0.94 -9.88
CA THR A 113 -11.20 0.25 -10.03
C THR A 113 -10.86 1.29 -8.99
N VAL A 114 -10.77 2.56 -9.41
CA VAL A 114 -10.55 3.71 -8.54
C VAL A 114 -11.80 4.57 -8.57
N GLN A 115 -12.34 4.89 -7.40
CA GLN A 115 -13.61 5.60 -7.29
C GLN A 115 -13.56 6.62 -6.15
N ILE A 116 -14.33 7.70 -6.29
CA ILE A 116 -14.69 8.54 -5.15
C ILE A 116 -15.96 7.97 -4.54
N THR A 117 -15.93 7.58 -3.28
CA THR A 117 -17.12 7.02 -2.60
C THR A 117 -18.00 8.11 -1.98
N GLY A 118 -17.41 9.27 -1.68
CA GLY A 118 -18.13 10.42 -1.13
C GLY A 118 -17.20 11.55 -0.70
N SER A 119 -17.78 12.47 0.06
CA SER A 119 -17.05 13.50 0.82
C SER A 119 -17.65 13.59 2.22
N THR A 120 -16.88 14.10 3.18
CA THR A 120 -17.27 14.15 4.58
C THR A 120 -18.41 15.13 4.84
N ASN A 121 -18.37 16.30 4.22
CA ASN A 121 -19.34 17.35 4.52
C ASN A 121 -20.67 17.14 3.80
N GLN A 122 -21.76 17.35 4.55
CA GLN A 122 -23.11 17.51 4.02
C GLN A 122 -23.39 18.98 3.67
N ALA A 123 -24.51 19.24 2.99
CA ALA A 123 -24.93 20.61 2.69
C ALA A 123 -25.14 21.41 3.99
N PRO A 124 -24.40 22.53 4.20
CA PRO A 124 -24.62 23.40 5.35
C PRO A 124 -25.88 24.26 5.17
N GLY A 125 -26.29 24.97 6.23
CA GLY A 125 -27.49 25.79 6.23
C GLY A 125 -27.48 26.92 5.19
N THR A 126 -26.29 27.47 4.90
CA THR A 126 -26.06 28.44 3.82
C THR A 126 -25.00 27.91 2.88
N VAL A 127 -25.37 27.78 1.61
CA VAL A 127 -24.48 27.35 0.53
C VAL A 127 -24.31 28.47 -0.47
N VAL A 128 -23.05 28.79 -0.79
CA VAL A 128 -22.71 29.64 -1.94
C VAL A 128 -22.16 28.77 -3.06
N GLY A 129 -22.54 29.12 -4.30
CA GLY A 129 -22.15 28.38 -5.49
C GLY A 129 -23.19 27.38 -5.96
N THR A 130 -22.97 26.87 -7.16
CA THR A 130 -23.83 25.87 -7.78
C THR A 130 -23.35 24.46 -7.39
N PRO A 131 -24.12 23.68 -6.64
CA PRO A 131 -23.75 22.31 -6.31
C PRO A 131 -23.71 21.42 -7.54
N GLY A 132 -22.68 20.58 -7.61
CA GLY A 132 -22.61 19.48 -8.57
C GLY A 132 -23.56 18.35 -8.22
N THR A 133 -23.53 17.29 -9.03
CA THR A 133 -24.18 16.01 -8.73
C THR A 133 -23.12 14.92 -8.69
N PRO A 134 -22.80 14.33 -7.52
CA PRO A 134 -23.34 14.62 -6.20
C PRO A 134 -22.89 15.98 -5.66
N GLY A 135 -23.66 16.55 -4.73
CA GLY A 135 -23.31 17.78 -4.03
C GLY A 135 -22.10 17.57 -3.12
N ARG A 136 -21.11 18.46 -3.19
CA ARG A 136 -19.92 18.47 -2.34
C ARG A 136 -19.68 19.88 -1.80
N TYR A 137 -19.22 19.98 -0.56
CA TYR A 137 -19.21 21.25 0.16
C TYR A 137 -17.91 21.44 0.93
N LEU A 138 -17.19 22.50 0.61
CA LEU A 138 -16.17 23.04 1.51
C LEU A 138 -16.92 23.78 2.62
N VAL A 139 -16.74 23.39 3.88
CA VAL A 139 -17.44 23.99 5.04
C VAL A 139 -16.46 24.84 5.84
N ASN A 140 -16.90 26.02 6.29
CA ASN A 140 -16.06 26.94 7.03
C ASN A 140 -15.66 26.32 8.38
N THR A 141 -14.37 26.37 8.72
CA THR A 141 -13.83 25.74 9.93
C THR A 141 -14.27 26.42 11.23
N THR A 142 -14.71 27.68 11.15
CA THR A 142 -15.15 28.48 12.31
C THR A 142 -16.68 28.60 12.37
N ASN A 143 -17.37 28.57 11.22
CA ASN A 143 -18.83 28.63 11.14
C ASN A 143 -19.38 27.51 10.22
N THR A 144 -19.69 26.36 10.81
CA THR A 144 -20.13 25.17 10.07
C THR A 144 -21.48 25.30 9.37
N ALA A 145 -22.23 26.39 9.62
CA ALA A 145 -23.46 26.71 8.88
C ALA A 145 -23.17 27.35 7.51
N GLN A 146 -21.93 27.70 7.21
CA GLN A 146 -21.50 28.30 5.94
C GLN A 146 -20.67 27.32 5.12
N GLY A 147 -20.99 27.20 3.83
CA GLY A 147 -20.14 26.46 2.91
C GLY A 147 -20.20 26.90 1.47
N VAL A 148 -19.23 26.42 0.71
CA VAL A 148 -19.07 26.67 -0.72
C VAL A 148 -19.20 25.35 -1.45
N ALA A 149 -20.13 25.30 -2.39
CA ALA A 149 -20.32 24.13 -3.22
C ALA A 149 -19.20 24.01 -4.27
N TYR A 150 -18.74 22.78 -4.50
CA TYR A 150 -17.76 22.48 -5.55
C TYR A 150 -18.12 21.19 -6.27
N SER A 151 -17.49 21.00 -7.44
CA SER A 151 -17.60 19.79 -8.26
C SER A 151 -16.22 19.25 -8.58
N LEU A 152 -16.15 17.94 -8.80
CA LEU A 152 -14.92 17.23 -9.18
C LEU A 152 -15.05 16.69 -10.60
N TYR A 153 -13.97 16.76 -11.35
CA TYR A 153 -13.91 16.38 -12.76
C TYR A 153 -12.69 15.51 -13.05
N SER A 154 -12.81 14.63 -14.03
CA SER A 154 -11.71 13.79 -14.51
C SER A 154 -10.88 14.44 -15.62
N ASP A 155 -11.30 15.60 -16.12
CA ASP A 155 -10.63 16.34 -17.19
C ASP A 155 -10.47 17.83 -16.85
N SER A 156 -9.46 18.45 -17.46
CA SER A 156 -9.13 19.87 -17.26
C SER A 156 -10.09 20.84 -17.95
N ALA A 157 -10.95 20.37 -18.86
CA ALA A 157 -11.98 21.19 -19.49
C ALA A 157 -13.26 21.26 -18.64
N PHE A 158 -13.33 20.52 -17.52
CA PHE A 158 -14.46 20.44 -16.61
C PHE A 158 -15.75 19.96 -17.30
N GLN A 159 -15.62 18.97 -18.19
CA GLN A 159 -16.76 18.42 -18.94
C GLN A 159 -17.29 17.10 -18.35
N ASN A 160 -16.44 16.33 -17.66
CA ASN A 160 -16.76 15.02 -17.12
C ASN A 160 -16.76 15.07 -15.58
N VAL A 161 -17.94 15.25 -14.99
CA VAL A 161 -18.13 15.25 -13.54
C VAL A 161 -17.90 13.84 -12.98
N ILE A 162 -17.16 13.73 -11.86
CA ILE A 162 -16.95 12.48 -11.14
C ILE A 162 -18.10 12.26 -10.14
N ALA A 163 -19.02 11.35 -10.52
CA ALA A 163 -20.06 10.87 -9.62
C ALA A 163 -19.50 9.95 -8.53
N ASN A 164 -20.22 9.81 -7.41
CA ASN A 164 -19.83 8.83 -6.39
C ASN A 164 -19.95 7.41 -6.94
N ASN A 165 -18.99 6.56 -6.61
CA ASN A 165 -18.90 5.15 -7.02
C ASN A 165 -18.79 4.94 -8.54
N ALA A 166 -18.54 6.01 -9.30
CA ALA A 166 -18.14 5.90 -10.70
C ALA A 166 -16.64 5.64 -10.80
N SER A 167 -16.24 4.83 -11.78
CA SER A 167 -14.83 4.62 -12.09
C SER A 167 -14.20 5.91 -12.60
N ILE A 168 -13.05 6.28 -12.03
CA ILE A 168 -12.23 7.40 -12.50
C ILE A 168 -11.31 6.85 -13.59
N PRO A 169 -11.25 7.47 -14.78
CA PRO A 169 -10.29 7.07 -15.79
C PRO A 169 -8.86 7.42 -15.35
N ALA A 170 -7.92 6.53 -15.64
CA ALA A 170 -6.50 6.85 -15.48
C ALA A 170 -6.11 7.94 -16.49
N ALA A 171 -5.37 8.94 -16.03
CA ALA A 171 -4.81 10.00 -16.87
C ALA A 171 -3.69 9.46 -17.77
N SER A 172 -2.91 8.50 -17.27
CA SER A 172 -1.91 7.76 -18.04
C SER A 172 -1.61 6.41 -17.38
N THR A 173 -1.07 5.46 -18.15
CA THR A 173 -0.54 4.20 -17.61
C THR A 173 0.78 3.87 -18.31
N THR A 174 1.84 3.72 -17.53
CA THR A 174 3.20 3.44 -18.05
C THR A 174 3.88 2.42 -17.16
N GLY A 175 4.41 1.34 -17.74
CA GLY A 175 5.17 0.33 -16.99
C GLY A 175 4.37 -0.36 -15.87
N GLY A 176 3.04 -0.50 -16.02
CA GLY A 176 2.16 -1.09 -15.00
C GLY A 176 1.75 -0.14 -13.87
N VAL A 177 2.12 1.14 -13.95
CA VAL A 177 1.71 2.18 -13.02
C VAL A 177 0.69 3.08 -13.69
N SER A 178 -0.51 3.18 -13.12
CA SER A 178 -1.54 4.11 -13.59
C SER A 178 -1.53 5.37 -12.74
N ASN A 179 -1.58 6.53 -13.40
CA ASN A 179 -1.62 7.84 -12.76
C ASN A 179 -3.01 8.43 -12.89
N TYR A 180 -3.51 8.99 -11.81
CA TYR A 180 -4.84 9.60 -11.74
C TYR A 180 -4.70 11.07 -11.36
N THR A 181 -5.51 11.91 -12.00
CA THR A 181 -5.62 13.33 -11.67
C THR A 181 -7.10 13.67 -11.49
N ILE A 182 -7.36 14.68 -10.67
CA ILE A 182 -8.71 15.17 -10.39
C ILE A 182 -8.66 16.68 -10.47
N TYR A 183 -9.69 17.28 -11.04
CA TYR A 183 -9.84 18.73 -11.13
C TYR A 183 -11.02 19.17 -10.27
N GLY A 184 -10.81 20.20 -9.45
CA GLY A 184 -11.85 20.81 -8.63
C GLY A 184 -12.33 22.11 -9.25
N ARG A 185 -13.63 22.37 -9.22
CA ARG A 185 -14.21 23.64 -9.67
C ARG A 185 -15.30 24.12 -8.72
N ILE A 186 -15.24 25.39 -8.39
CA ILE A 186 -16.30 26.14 -7.72
C ILE A 186 -16.91 27.08 -8.77
N GLN A 187 -18.22 27.11 -8.87
CA GLN A 187 -18.97 28.00 -9.76
C GLN A 187 -20.11 28.67 -9.02
N GLY A 188 -20.63 29.76 -9.57
CA GLY A 188 -21.83 30.40 -9.03
C GLY A 188 -21.57 31.19 -7.75
N GLY A 189 -20.33 31.59 -7.49
CA GLY A 189 -20.02 32.48 -6.36
C GLY A 189 -20.71 33.85 -6.50
N GLY A 190 -21.04 34.24 -7.73
CA GLY A 190 -21.95 35.36 -8.02
C GLY A 190 -21.46 36.73 -7.55
N ASN A 191 -20.17 36.85 -7.19
CA ASN A 191 -19.64 37.99 -6.43
C ASN A 191 -20.42 38.25 -5.14
N SER A 192 -20.94 37.18 -4.53
CA SER A 192 -21.77 37.28 -3.34
C SER A 192 -20.98 37.82 -2.16
N VAL A 193 -21.59 38.75 -1.42
CA VAL A 193 -21.06 39.26 -0.14
C VAL A 193 -21.46 38.36 1.05
N THR A 194 -22.18 37.27 0.79
CA THR A 194 -22.64 36.34 1.83
C THR A 194 -21.60 35.30 2.22
N VAL A 195 -20.55 35.11 1.41
CA VAL A 195 -19.42 34.23 1.77
C VAL A 195 -18.66 34.89 2.91
N VAL A 196 -18.57 34.19 4.03
CA VAL A 196 -17.81 34.67 5.19
C VAL A 196 -16.32 34.42 4.94
N PRO A 197 -15.43 35.42 5.14
CA PRO A 197 -13.99 35.18 5.08
C PRO A 197 -13.56 34.10 6.07
N GLY A 198 -12.69 33.19 5.64
CA GLY A 198 -12.17 32.13 6.48
C GLY A 198 -11.70 30.93 5.68
N THR A 199 -11.22 29.91 6.38
CA THR A 199 -10.81 28.65 5.78
C THR A 199 -12.01 27.74 5.64
N TYR A 200 -12.16 27.14 4.46
CA TYR A 200 -13.18 26.14 4.18
C TYR A 200 -12.49 24.84 3.82
N THR A 201 -12.94 23.72 4.40
CA THR A 201 -12.32 22.41 4.20
C THR A 201 -13.38 21.38 3.87
N ASP A 202 -12.95 20.30 3.21
CA ASP A 202 -13.71 19.08 3.00
C ASP A 202 -12.71 17.92 2.94
N THR A 203 -13.19 16.69 3.06
CA THR A 203 -12.38 15.47 2.91
C THR A 203 -13.07 14.55 1.92
N ILE A 204 -12.36 14.19 0.86
CA ILE A 204 -12.88 13.33 -0.22
C ILE A 204 -12.43 11.90 0.05
N ASN A 205 -13.39 10.98 0.02
CA ASN A 205 -13.13 9.57 0.27
C ASN A 205 -12.88 8.86 -1.06
N VAL A 206 -11.68 8.30 -1.22
CA VAL A 206 -11.27 7.56 -2.42
C VAL A 206 -11.12 6.08 -2.05
N SER A 207 -11.59 5.21 -2.93
CA SER A 207 -11.47 3.75 -2.81
C SER A 207 -10.76 3.17 -4.02
N VAL A 208 -9.93 2.16 -3.77
CA VAL A 208 -9.27 1.34 -4.78
C VAL A 208 -9.67 -0.11 -4.52
N THR A 209 -10.30 -0.76 -5.49
CA THR A 209 -10.78 -2.16 -5.38
C THR A 209 -10.17 -3.00 -6.49
N TYR A 210 -9.61 -4.16 -6.16
CA TYR A 210 -8.82 -5.03 -7.05
C TYR A 210 -9.05 -6.51 -6.74
#